data_AF-A0A9D7W2X1-F1
#
_entry.id   AF-A0A9D7W2X1-F1
#
_cell.length_a   1.000
_cell.length_b   1.000
_cell.length_c   1.000
_cell.angle_alpha   90.00
_cell.angle_beta   90.00
_cell.angle_gamma   90.00
#
_symmetry.space_group_name_H-M   'P 1'
#
loop_
_entity.id
_entity.type
_entity.pdbx_description
1 polymer ?
#
loop_
_entity_poly.entity_id
_entity_poly.type
_entity_poly.pdbx_seq_one_letter_code
_entity_poly.pdbx_strand_id
1 'polypeptide(L)'
;MKSRYLKYLFVAFVALASCSQTPEKQKQKAIVKKVDVLLSQMTLAEKVGQMTQIDMRLLDSPQDIKDYHIGSILSGGGAVPQK
;
A
#
# COMPACT_ATOMS: atom_id res chain seq x y z
N MET A 1 19.25 38.55 -32.32
CA MET A 1 18.54 38.73 -31.02
C MET A 1 17.48 37.67 -30.72
N LYS A 2 16.67 37.18 -31.67
CA LYS A 2 15.58 36.20 -31.44
C LYS A 2 16.01 34.80 -30.92
N SER A 3 17.20 34.32 -31.28
CA SER A 3 17.70 32.98 -30.90
C SER A 3 18.04 32.84 -29.41
N ARG A 4 18.43 33.93 -28.73
CA ARG A 4 18.73 33.91 -27.30
C ARG A 4 17.45 33.79 -26.46
N TYR A 5 16.40 34.53 -26.83
CA TYR A 5 15.09 34.43 -26.20
C TYR A 5 14.46 33.05 -26.35
N LEU A 6 14.63 32.40 -27.51
CA LEU A 6 14.14 31.04 -27.73
C LEU A 6 14.80 30.02 -26.78
N LYS A 7 16.09 30.19 -26.48
CA LYS A 7 16.79 29.36 -25.48
C LYS A 7 16.30 29.63 -24.06
N TYR A 8 16.11 30.90 -23.67
CA TYR A 8 15.57 31.24 -22.35
C TYR A 8 14.12 30.76 -22.17
N LEU A 9 13.31 30.80 -23.22
CA LEU A 9 11.93 30.33 -23.22
C LEU A 9 11.87 28.80 -23.09
N PHE A 10 12.82 28.08 -23.69
CA PHE A 10 12.97 26.63 -23.52
C PHE A 10 13.41 26.25 -22.09
N VAL A 11 14.37 26.98 -21.49
CA VAL A 11 14.82 26.74 -20.10
C VAL A 11 13.70 27.04 -19.09
N ALA A 12 12.93 28.11 -19.30
CA ALA A 12 11.79 28.46 -18.45
C ALA A 12 10.68 27.40 -18.47
N PHE A 13 10.44 26.77 -19.63
CA PHE A 13 9.44 25.70 -19.77
C PHE A 13 9.86 24.42 -19.03
N VAL A 14 11.15 24.05 -19.07
CA VAL A 14 11.69 22.89 -18.34
C VAL A 14 11.64 23.11 -16.82
N ALA A 15 11.92 24.32 -16.34
CA ALA A 15 11.87 24.66 -14.92
C ALA A 15 10.44 24.55 -14.32
N LEU A 16 9.40 24.86 -15.10
CA LEU A 16 8.01 24.76 -14.66
C LEU A 16 7.48 23.32 -14.62
N ALA A 17 8.01 22.41 -15.45
CA ALA A 17 7.55 21.02 -15.52
C ALA A 17 8.01 20.14 -14.34
N SER A 18 9.06 20.53 -13.61
CA SER A 18 9.64 19.72 -12.53
C SER A 18 8.84 19.73 -11.21
N CYS A 19 7.86 20.61 -11.03
CA CYS A 19 7.12 20.74 -9.76
C CYS A 19 6.02 19.69 -9.53
N SER A 20 5.82 18.72 -10.42
CA SER A 20 4.66 17.79 -10.35
C SER A 20 4.94 16.44 -9.68
N GLN A 21 6.20 16.09 -9.42
CA GLN A 21 6.60 14.79 -8.88
C GLN A 21 7.19 14.94 -7.48
N THR A 22 6.32 14.95 -6.47
CA THR A 22 6.76 14.87 -5.08
C THR A 22 7.19 13.45 -4.71
N PRO A 23 8.16 13.27 -3.80
CA PRO A 23 8.59 11.95 -3.33
C PRO A 23 7.42 11.10 -2.80
N GLU A 24 6.45 11.72 -2.14
CA GLU A 24 5.23 11.05 -1.64
C GLU A 24 4.36 10.48 -2.77
N LYS A 25 4.21 11.22 -3.88
CA LYS A 25 3.44 10.74 -5.04
C LYS A 25 4.13 9.56 -5.73
N GLN A 26 5.46 9.53 -5.72
CA GLN A 26 6.23 8.39 -6.25
C GLN A 26 6.10 7.16 -5.34
N LYS A 27 6.19 7.33 -4.01
CA LYS A 27 5.91 6.26 -3.04
C LYS A 27 4.50 5.69 -3.20
N GLN A 28 3.48 6.54 -3.32
CA GLN A 28 2.10 6.10 -3.51
C GLN A 28 1.96 5.24 -4.77
N LYS A 29 2.55 5.66 -5.90
CA LYS A 29 2.55 4.85 -7.13
C LYS A 29 3.22 3.49 -6.94
N ALA A 30 4.33 3.44 -6.21
CA ALA A 30 5.02 2.17 -5.91
C ALA A 30 4.15 1.25 -5.04
N ILE A 31 3.45 1.80 -4.05
CA ILE A 31 2.52 1.06 -3.19
C ILE A 31 1.37 0.50 -4.03
N VAL A 32 0.69 1.32 -4.84
CA VAL A 32 -0.43 0.88 -5.68
C VAL A 32 0.01 -0.25 -6.62
N LYS A 33 1.16 -0.09 -7.28
CA LYS A 33 1.70 -1.15 -8.15
C LYS A 33 1.94 -2.46 -7.39
N LYS A 34 2.43 -2.39 -6.15
CA LYS A 34 2.64 -3.57 -5.31
C LYS A 34 1.32 -4.22 -4.91
N VAL A 35 0.31 -3.43 -4.55
CA VAL A 35 -1.04 -3.90 -4.22
C VAL A 35 -1.66 -4.63 -5.41
N ASP A 36 -1.57 -4.06 -6.61
CA ASP A 36 -2.13 -4.69 -7.82
C ASP A 36 -1.50 -6.06 -8.11
N VAL A 37 -0.17 -6.15 -8.00
CA VAL A 37 0.55 -7.42 -8.16
C VAL A 37 0.11 -8.45 -7.12
N LEU A 38 0.03 -8.08 -5.84
CA LEU A 38 -0.40 -8.99 -4.78
C LEU A 38 -1.85 -9.46 -4.98
N LEU A 39 -2.78 -8.55 -5.27
CA LEU A 39 -4.20 -8.89 -5.48
C LEU A 39 -4.41 -9.82 -6.67
N SER A 40 -3.56 -9.73 -7.70
CA SER A 40 -3.60 -10.64 -8.86
C SER A 40 -3.13 -12.06 -8.55
N GLN A 41 -2.32 -12.23 -7.49
CA GLN A 41 -1.78 -13.53 -7.06
C GLN A 41 -2.67 -14.22 -6.03
N MET A 42 -3.58 -13.48 -5.39
CA MET A 42 -4.46 -14.01 -4.35
C MET A 42 -5.67 -14.76 -4.91
N THR A 43 -5.96 -15.90 -4.31
CA THR A 43 -7.22 -16.63 -4.39
C THR A 43 -8.36 -15.85 -3.75
N LEU A 44 -9.61 -16.28 -4.01
CA LEU A 44 -10.78 -15.68 -3.35
C LEU A 44 -10.73 -15.88 -1.82
N ALA A 45 -10.30 -17.04 -1.36
CA ALA A 45 -10.19 -17.36 0.07
C ALA A 45 -9.19 -16.41 0.77
N GLU A 46 -8.03 -16.16 0.16
CA GLU A 46 -7.05 -15.21 0.68
C GLU A 46 -7.61 -13.78 0.72
N LYS A 47 -8.37 -13.36 -0.30
CA LYS A 47 -8.99 -12.02 -0.32
C LYS A 47 -10.01 -11.86 0.81
N VAL A 48 -10.87 -12.86 1.01
CA VAL A 48 -11.85 -12.86 2.10
C VAL A 48 -11.16 -12.92 3.47
N GLY A 49 -10.14 -13.76 3.60
CA GLY A 49 -9.31 -13.84 4.81
C GLY A 49 -8.70 -12.49 5.18
N GLN A 50 -8.11 -11.77 4.21
CA GLN A 50 -7.55 -10.44 4.43
C GLN A 50 -8.60 -9.38 4.84
N MET A 51 -9.86 -9.53 4.41
CA MET A 51 -10.97 -8.66 4.85
C MET A 51 -11.51 -9.04 6.23
N THR A 52 -11.08 -10.16 6.81
CA THR A 52 -11.61 -10.70 8.06
C THR A 52 -10.76 -10.27 9.25
N GLN A 53 -11.42 -9.69 10.25
CA GLN A 53 -10.85 -9.40 11.56
C GLN A 53 -11.47 -10.34 12.60
N ILE A 54 -10.63 -11.02 13.39
CA ILE A 54 -11.07 -11.95 14.44
C ILE A 54 -10.58 -11.51 15.81
N ASP A 55 -11.38 -11.72 16.85
CA ASP A 55 -10.93 -11.59 18.23
C ASP A 55 -10.01 -12.76 18.58
N MET A 56 -8.87 -12.48 19.22
CA MET A 56 -7.84 -13.48 19.52
C MET A 56 -8.36 -14.66 20.36
N ARG A 57 -9.44 -14.48 21.12
CA ARG A 57 -10.08 -15.55 21.92
C ARG A 57 -10.86 -16.57 21.09
N LEU A 58 -11.12 -16.27 19.82
CA LEU A 58 -11.84 -17.14 18.89
C LEU A 58 -10.90 -17.99 18.02
N LEU A 59 -9.59 -17.85 18.21
CA LEU A 59 -8.61 -18.73 17.58
C LEU A 59 -8.50 -20.01 18.41
N ASP A 60 -8.66 -21.16 17.76
CA ASP A 60 -8.38 -22.45 18.38
C ASP A 60 -6.86 -22.66 18.46
N SER A 61 -6.12 -22.14 17.48
CA SER A 61 -4.66 -22.17 17.41
C SER A 61 -4.08 -20.97 16.65
N PRO A 62 -2.84 -20.51 16.94
CA PRO A 62 -2.14 -19.55 16.08
C PRO A 62 -2.01 -20.00 14.62
N GLN A 63 -2.08 -21.31 14.37
CA GLN A 63 -2.06 -21.88 13.03
C GLN A 63 -3.27 -21.45 12.18
N ASP A 64 -4.42 -21.19 12.80
CA ASP A 64 -5.65 -20.75 12.13
C ASP A 64 -5.45 -19.43 11.37
N ILE A 65 -4.56 -18.56 11.86
CA ILE A 65 -4.22 -17.30 11.19
C ILE A 65 -3.69 -17.57 9.78
N LYS A 66 -2.84 -18.60 9.66
CA LYS A 66 -2.24 -19.01 8.40
C LYS A 66 -3.25 -19.79 7.55
N ASP A 67 -3.94 -20.75 8.15
CA ASP A 67 -4.83 -21.66 7.42
C ASP A 67 -6.05 -20.94 6.84
N TYR A 68 -6.53 -19.87 7.49
CA TYR A 68 -7.67 -19.06 7.02
C TYR A 68 -7.27 -17.69 6.45
N HIS A 69 -5.98 -17.41 6.29
CA HIS A 69 -5.45 -16.17 5.70
C HIS A 69 -5.94 -14.88 6.40
N ILE A 70 -6.11 -14.92 7.72
CA ILE A 70 -6.72 -13.84 8.51
C ILE A 70 -5.93 -12.53 8.36
N GLY A 71 -6.63 -11.45 8.02
CA GLY A 71 -6.03 -10.14 7.76
C GLY A 71 -5.78 -9.30 9.02
N SER A 72 -6.56 -9.51 10.07
CA SER A 72 -6.46 -8.72 11.30
C SER A 72 -6.83 -9.52 12.54
N ILE A 73 -6.06 -9.34 13.63
CA ILE A 73 -6.36 -9.87 14.96
C ILE A 73 -6.68 -8.70 15.89
N LEU A 74 -7.77 -8.84 16.63
CA LEU A 74 -8.17 -7.90 17.67
C LEU A 74 -7.91 -8.49 19.06
N SER A 75 -7.11 -7.78 19.85
CA SER A 75 -7.03 -7.96 21.31
C SER A 75 -8.06 -7.04 21.96
N GLY A 76 -9.31 -7.51 22.08
CA GLY A 76 -10.37 -6.78 22.77
C GLY A 76 -10.13 -6.67 24.29
N GLY A 77 -11.06 -6.04 25.01
CA GLY A 77 -10.98 -5.90 26.46
C GLY A 77 -10.83 -7.27 27.16
N GLY A 78 -9.73 -7.46 27.89
CA GLY A 78 -9.41 -8.70 28.60
C GLY A 78 -8.73 -9.80 27.76
N ALA A 79 -8.52 -9.60 26.45
CA ALA A 79 -7.85 -10.56 25.56
C ALA A 79 -6.31 -10.36 25.54
N VAL A 80 -5.69 -10.29 26.71
CA VAL A 80 -4.22 -10.05 26.81
C VAL A 80 -3.46 -11.26 26.25
N PRO A 81 -2.49 -11.05 25.34
CA PRO A 81 -1.62 -12.12 24.85
C PRO A 81 -0.84 -12.78 25.99
N GLN A 82 -0.84 -14.10 26.00
CA GLN A 82 -0.02 -14.87 26.94
C GLN A 82 1.43 -14.90 26.42
N LYS A 83 2.40 -14.95 27.35
CA LYS A 83 3.83 -15.03 27.03
C LYS A 83 4.24 -16.41 26.55
#